data_AF-A0A942AE92-F1
#
_entry.id   AF-A0A942AE92-F1
#
_cell.length_a   1.000
_cell.length_b   1.000
_cell.length_c   1.000
_cell.angle_alpha   90.00
_cell.angle_beta   90.00
_cell.angle_gamma   90.00
#
_symmetry.space_group_name_H-M   'P 1'
#
loop_
_entity.id
_entity.type
_entity.pdbx_description
1 polymer ?
#
loop_
_entity_poly.entity_id
_entity_poly.type
_entity_poly.pdbx_seq_one_letter_code
_entity_poly.pdbx_strand_id
1 'polypeptide(L)'
;MINDSNEHLINVYRIIREQPQQLIGLLYRIQEFYQGLAGYAERKEYFQEQRANYNDGNPTNLVRAALFMFFMRTCYNAIYSVNKKGKLSLTFGNYKRTNLLDSELI
;
A
#
# COMPACT_ATOMS: atom_id res chain seq x y z
N MET A 1 -12.19 -7.30 -21.13
CA MET A 1 -10.86 -7.74 -20.67
C MET A 1 -10.14 -6.52 -20.11
N ILE A 2 -9.68 -6.54 -18.85
CA ILE A 2 -8.87 -5.47 -18.26
C ILE A 2 -7.40 -5.86 -18.43
N ASN A 3 -6.57 -4.97 -18.98
CA ASN A 3 -5.15 -5.20 -19.17
C ASN A 3 -4.37 -3.91 -18.87
N ASP A 4 -3.23 -4.06 -18.21
CA ASP A 4 -2.28 -3.00 -17.88
C ASP A 4 -0.88 -3.63 -17.81
N SER A 5 0.13 -2.89 -18.24
CA SER A 5 1.54 -3.33 -18.16
C SER A 5 2.07 -3.41 -16.74
N ASN A 6 1.43 -2.75 -15.77
CA ASN A 6 1.82 -2.75 -14.38
C ASN A 6 1.29 -3.99 -13.65
N GLU A 7 2.14 -4.99 -13.49
CA GLU A 7 1.82 -6.24 -12.81
C GLU A 7 1.33 -6.06 -11.36
N HIS A 8 1.76 -4.99 -10.66
CA HIS A 8 1.32 -4.73 -9.30
C HIS A 8 -0.12 -4.22 -9.25
N LEU A 9 -0.51 -3.42 -10.23
CA LEU A 9 -1.90 -2.98 -10.39
C LEU A 9 -2.80 -4.17 -10.76
N ILE A 10 -2.35 -5.01 -11.70
CA ILE A 10 -3.06 -6.25 -12.04
C ILE A 10 -3.21 -7.16 -10.81
N ASN A 11 -2.17 -7.27 -9.98
CA ASN A 11 -2.25 -8.02 -8.74
C ASN A 11 -3.31 -7.47 -7.78
N VAL A 12 -3.44 -6.14 -7.64
CA VAL A 12 -4.51 -5.53 -6.82
C VAL A 12 -5.88 -5.95 -7.32
N TYR A 13 -6.16 -5.79 -8.62
CA TYR A 13 -7.46 -6.19 -9.20
C TYR A 13 -7.76 -7.67 -9.00
N ARG A 14 -6.75 -8.53 -9.18
CA ARG A 14 -6.89 -9.97 -8.94
C ARG A 14 -7.26 -10.27 -7.49
N ILE A 15 -6.57 -9.67 -6.52
CA ILE A 15 -6.83 -9.90 -5.10
C ILE A 15 -8.20 -9.36 -4.68
N ILE A 16 -8.61 -8.20 -5.19
CA ILE A 16 -9.97 -7.66 -4.96
C ILE A 16 -11.04 -8.67 -5.41
N ARG A 17 -10.82 -9.31 -6.56
CA ARG A 17 -11.76 -10.32 -7.10
C ARG A 17 -11.75 -11.62 -6.29
N GLU A 18 -10.57 -12.10 -5.90
CA GLU A 18 -10.40 -13.47 -5.38
C GLU A 18 -10.47 -13.55 -3.85
N GLN A 19 -9.99 -12.53 -3.13
CA GLN A 19 -9.82 -12.55 -1.67
C GLN A 19 -10.23 -11.20 -1.01
N PRO A 20 -11.40 -10.61 -1.33
CA PRO A 20 -11.75 -9.26 -0.90
C PRO A 20 -11.80 -9.11 0.63
N GLN A 21 -12.38 -10.07 1.36
CA GLN A 21 -12.49 -9.99 2.82
C GLN A 21 -11.13 -10.05 3.51
N GLN A 22 -10.20 -10.86 2.98
CA GLN A 22 -8.84 -10.95 3.52
C GLN A 22 -8.07 -9.65 3.25
N LEU A 23 -8.25 -9.06 2.07
CA LEU A 23 -7.66 -7.77 1.73
C LEU A 23 -8.18 -6.65 2.64
N ILE A 24 -9.50 -6.58 2.85
CA ILE A 24 -10.13 -5.61 3.76
C ILE A 24 -9.58 -5.77 5.18
N GLY A 25 -9.54 -7.00 5.72
CA GLY A 25 -9.01 -7.25 7.05
C GLY A 25 -7.54 -6.83 7.20
N LEU A 26 -6.72 -7.03 6.16
CA LEU A 26 -5.33 -6.61 6.17
C LEU A 26 -5.18 -5.08 6.06
N LEU A 27 -5.93 -4.44 5.17
CA LEU A 27 -5.94 -2.98 5.03
C LEU A 27 -6.40 -2.29 6.33
N TYR A 28 -7.38 -2.87 7.02
CA TYR A 28 -7.83 -2.38 8.32
C TYR A 28 -6.70 -2.42 9.36
N ARG A 29 -6.00 -3.56 9.48
CA ARG A 29 -4.86 -3.69 10.41
C ARG A 29 -3.72 -2.71 10.10
N ILE A 30 -3.40 -2.52 8.82
CA ILE A 30 -2.39 -1.54 8.39
C ILE A 30 -2.82 -0.13 8.78
N GLN A 31 -4.09 0.22 8.52
CA GLN A 31 -4.65 1.53 8.86
C GLN A 31 -4.61 1.79 10.37
N GLU A 32 -5.14 0.88 11.18
CA GLU A 32 -5.19 1.04 12.65
C GLU A 32 -3.78 1.23 13.22
N PHE A 33 -2.82 0.39 12.79
CA PHE A 33 -1.43 0.52 13.22
C PHE A 33 -0.86 1.88 12.81
N TYR A 34 -0.99 2.27 11.55
CA TYR A 34 -0.44 3.51 11.01
C TYR A 34 -1.05 4.78 11.65
N GLN A 35 -2.35 4.74 11.96
CA GLN A 35 -3.05 5.84 12.62
C GLN A 35 -2.65 5.98 14.09
N GLY A 36 -2.32 4.87 14.77
CA GLY A 36 -1.84 4.84 16.16
C GLY A 36 -0.41 5.37 16.36
N LEU A 37 0.37 5.57 15.29
CA LEU A 37 1.73 6.14 15.37
C LEU A 37 1.69 7.62 15.78
N ALA A 38 2.61 8.03 16.66
CA ALA A 38 2.52 9.29 17.40
C ALA A 38 2.70 10.54 16.52
N GLY A 39 3.38 10.42 15.37
CA GLY A 39 3.61 11.56 14.50
C GLY A 39 4.32 11.27 13.19
N TYR A 40 4.71 12.35 12.51
CA TYR A 40 5.30 12.29 11.16
C TYR A 40 6.55 11.40 11.08
N ALA A 41 7.42 11.43 12.09
CA ALA A 41 8.66 10.67 12.11
C ALA A 41 8.40 9.15 12.08
N GLU A 42 7.60 8.64 13.02
CA GLU A 42 7.24 7.21 13.10
C GLU A 42 6.47 6.74 11.85
N ARG A 43 5.55 7.56 11.34
CA ARG A 43 4.82 7.24 10.10
C ARG A 43 5.75 7.15 8.89
N LYS A 44 6.75 8.03 8.81
CA LYS A 44 7.78 8.01 7.76
C LYS A 44 8.66 6.76 7.89
N GLU A 45 9.05 6.40 9.10
CA GLU A 45 9.82 5.18 9.38
C GLU A 45 9.03 3.94 8.96
N TYR A 46 7.78 3.81 9.40
CA TYR A 46 6.90 2.72 9.00
C TYR A 46 6.74 2.64 7.47
N PHE A 47 6.53 3.78 6.79
CA PHE A 47 6.47 3.81 5.33
C PHE A 47 7.76 3.28 4.68
N GLN A 48 8.93 3.63 5.22
CA GLN A 48 10.22 3.16 4.70
C GLN A 48 10.42 1.67 4.92
N GLU A 49 10.06 1.16 6.11
CA GLU A 49 10.10 -0.27 6.43
C GLU A 49 9.19 -1.08 5.52
N GLN A 50 7.93 -0.64 5.34
CA GLN A 50 7.01 -1.32 4.44
C GLN A 50 7.50 -1.27 3.00
N ARG A 51 8.13 -0.18 2.55
CA ARG A 51 8.72 -0.08 1.20
C ARG A 51 9.89 -1.04 1.04
N ALA A 52 10.72 -1.22 2.05
CA ALA A 52 11.79 -2.22 2.06
C ALA A 52 11.21 -3.63 2.00
N ASN A 53 10.20 -3.95 2.82
CA ASN A 53 9.48 -5.22 2.77
C ASN A 53 8.88 -5.49 1.37
N TYR A 54 8.27 -4.48 0.74
CA TYR A 54 7.71 -4.62 -0.61
C TYR A 54 8.77 -4.96 -1.67
N ASN A 55 9.92 -4.30 -1.60
CA ASN A 55 10.99 -4.40 -2.57
C ASN A 55 11.86 -5.64 -2.39
N ASP A 56 12.08 -6.08 -1.15
CA ASP A 56 13.10 -7.05 -0.79
C ASP A 56 12.58 -8.20 0.08
N GLY A 57 11.42 -8.05 0.73
CA GLY A 57 10.86 -9.05 1.65
C GLY A 57 10.03 -10.15 0.99
N ASN A 58 9.88 -10.14 -0.34
CA ASN A 58 9.07 -11.10 -1.10
C ASN A 58 7.68 -11.39 -0.51
N PRO A 59 6.85 -10.35 -0.24
CA PRO A 59 5.54 -10.54 0.35
C PRO A 59 4.62 -11.36 -0.55
N THR A 60 3.65 -12.04 0.06
CA THR A 60 2.57 -12.72 -0.66
C THR A 60 1.78 -11.73 -1.53
N ASN A 61 1.07 -12.24 -2.54
CA ASN A 61 0.27 -11.39 -3.44
C ASN A 61 -0.77 -10.54 -2.70
N LEU A 62 -1.39 -11.08 -1.64
CA LEU A 62 -2.31 -10.36 -0.77
C LEU A 62 -1.63 -9.18 -0.06
N VAL A 63 -0.48 -9.44 0.58
CA VAL A 63 0.30 -8.40 1.27
C VAL A 63 0.82 -7.36 0.29
N ARG A 64 1.30 -7.80 -0.88
CA ARG A 64 1.75 -6.91 -1.95
C ARG A 64 0.63 -5.99 -2.45
N ALA A 65 -0.60 -6.50 -2.61
CA ALA A 65 -1.75 -5.68 -2.98
C ALA A 65 -2.10 -4.65 -1.90
N ALA A 66 -2.15 -5.08 -0.64
CA ALA A 66 -2.45 -4.19 0.49
C ALA A 66 -1.40 -3.08 0.64
N LEU A 67 -0.11 -3.42 0.57
CA LEU A 67 0.99 -2.45 0.63
C LEU A 67 0.97 -1.49 -0.56
N PHE A 68 0.65 -1.97 -1.77
CA PHE A 68 0.50 -1.08 -2.93
C PHE A 68 -0.58 -0.02 -2.68
N MET A 69 -1.76 -0.42 -2.20
CA MET A 69 -2.84 0.52 -1.86
C MET A 69 -2.44 1.47 -0.74
N PHE A 70 -1.75 0.98 0.29
CA PHE A 70 -1.19 1.80 1.36
C PHE A 70 -0.25 2.87 0.80
N PHE A 71 0.67 2.51 -0.09
CA PHE A 71 1.59 3.47 -0.69
C PHE A 71 0.87 4.50 -1.56
N MET A 72 -0.08 4.10 -2.40
CA MET A 72 -0.82 5.05 -3.24
C MET A 72 -1.61 6.08 -2.41
N ARG A 73 -1.93 5.76 -1.16
CA ARG A 73 -2.62 6.66 -0.22
C ARG A 73 -1.66 7.49 0.65
N THR A 74 -0.39 7.11 0.75
CA THR A 74 0.59 7.74 1.67
C THR A 74 1.80 8.35 0.96
N CYS A 75 2.08 7.99 -0.29
CA CYS A 75 3.18 8.56 -1.06
C CYS A 75 2.82 9.93 -1.62
N TYR A 76 3.84 10.75 -1.85
CA TYR A 76 3.71 12.08 -2.40
C TYR A 76 2.95 12.05 -3.74
N ASN A 77 1.82 12.74 -3.78
CA ASN A 77 0.92 12.88 -4.93
C ASN A 77 0.37 11.57 -5.50
N ALA A 78 0.36 10.48 -4.72
CA ALA A 78 -0.10 9.16 -5.18
C ALA A 78 0.61 8.67 -6.46
N ILE A 79 1.85 9.12 -6.69
CA ILE A 79 2.61 8.75 -7.88
C ILE A 79 3.23 7.38 -7.68
N TYR A 80 2.90 6.44 -8.56
CA TYR A 80 3.61 5.18 -8.70
C TYR A 80 4.93 5.40 -9.47
N SER A 81 6.06 5.04 -8.85
CA SER A 81 7.39 5.14 -9.46
C SER A 81 8.26 3.96 -9.09
N VAL A 82 8.99 3.44 -10.08
CA VAL A 82 9.98 2.36 -9.94
C VAL A 82 11.31 2.78 -10.54
N ASN A 83 12.39 2.26 -9.97
CA ASN A 83 13.71 2.42 -10.54
C ASN A 83 13.97 1.40 -11.66
N LYS A 84 15.13 1.51 -12.32
CA LYS A 84 15.55 0.58 -13.40
C LYS A 84 15.66 -0.89 -12.97
N LYS A 85 15.65 -1.19 -11.67
CA LYS A 85 15.69 -2.55 -11.11
C LYS A 85 14.28 -3.06 -10.73
N GLY A 86 13.22 -2.33 -11.09
CA GLY A 86 11.83 -2.69 -10.77
C GLY A 86 11.42 -2.44 -9.32
N LYS A 87 12.26 -1.79 -8.51
CA LYS A 87 11.95 -1.50 -7.10
C LYS A 87 11.21 -0.17 -6.95
N LEU A 88 10.23 -0.13 -6.06
CA LEU A 88 9.50 1.08 -5.71
C LEU A 88 10.45 2.19 -5.26
N SER A 89 10.28 3.37 -5.86
CA SER A 89 11.04 4.59 -5.58
C SER A 89 10.08 5.72 -5.20
N LEU A 90 9.39 5.55 -4.08
CA LEU A 90 8.32 6.44 -3.62
C LEU A 90 8.79 7.39 -2.52
N THR A 91 8.37 8.64 -2.57
CA THR A 91 8.61 9.61 -1.49
C THR A 91 7.41 9.63 -0.53
N PHE A 92 7.67 9.65 0.78
CA PHE A 92 6.62 9.75 1.79
C PHE A 92 5.88 11.09 1.70
N GLY A 93 4.55 11.06 1.64
CA GLY A 93 3.69 12.24 1.59
C GLY A 93 3.26 12.70 2.98
N ASN A 94 3.18 14.03 3.18
CA ASN A 94 2.79 14.61 4.47
C ASN A 94 1.26 14.87 4.52
N TYR A 95 0.46 13.81 4.56
CA TYR A 95 -0.99 13.91 4.65
C TYR A 95 -1.45 13.81 6.11
N LYS A 96 -2.33 14.74 6.55
CA LYS A 96 -2.84 14.79 7.93
C LYS A 96 -3.65 13.55 8.33
N ARG A 97 -4.43 13.00 7.39
CA ARG A 97 -5.25 11.80 7.60
C ARG A 97 -5.22 10.95 6.34
N THR A 98 -4.84 9.68 6.50
CA THR A 98 -4.88 8.70 5.41
C THR A 98 -5.88 7.62 5.79
N ASN A 99 -7.05 7.64 5.16
CA ASN A 99 -8.01 6.54 5.23
C ASN A 99 -7.73 5.60 4.06
N LEU A 100 -7.38 4.35 4.37
CA LEU A 100 -7.24 3.26 3.41
C LEU A 100 -8.60 2.61 3.13
N LEU A 101 -9.44 2.54 4.17
CA LEU A 101 -10.78 2.00 4.12
C LEU A 101 -11.79 3.06 4.55
N ASP A 102 -12.94 3.03 3.89
CA ASP A 102 -14.12 3.78 4.29
C ASP A 102 -15.10 2.80 4.93
N SER A 103 -15.36 2.97 6.23
CA SER A 103 -16.23 2.08 7.00
C SER A 103 -17.71 2.18 6.59
N GLU A 104 -18.12 3.24 5.89
CA GLU A 104 -19.51 3.39 5.43
C GLU A 104 -19.77 2.60 4.12
N LEU A 105 -18.71 2.19 3.43
CA LEU A 105 -18.77 1.52 2.12
C LEU A 105 -18.39 0.04 2.15
N ILE A 106 -18.08 -0.50 3.34
CA ILE A 106 -17.70 -1.90 3.59
C ILE A 106 -18.83 -2.61 4.31
#